data_AF-A0A0G4MBQ2-F1
#
_entry.id   AF-A0A0G4MBQ2-F1
#
_cell.length_a   1.000
_cell.length_b   1.000
_cell.length_c   1.000
_cell.angle_alpha   90.00
_cell.angle_beta   90.00
_cell.angle_gamma   90.00
#
_symmetry.space_group_name_H-M   'P 1'
#
loop_
_entity.id
_entity.type
_entity.pdbx_description
1 polymer ?
#
loop_
_entity_poly.entity_id
_entity_poly.type
_entity_poly.pdbx_seq_one_letter_code
_entity_poly.pdbx_strand_id
1 'polypeptide(L)' 'MLFQRFDRLLFLAKGGRTVYFGDIGENSRHMIAYFERISGTTCPAEANPAEWMLEVIGAAPGSHTEVDWFEAWRQSP' A
#
# COMPACT_ATOMS: atom_id res chain seq x y z
N MET A 1 6.89 14.78 -5.02
CA MET A 1 5.75 13.99 -5.54
C MET A 1 4.46 14.44 -4.85
N LEU A 2 3.30 14.36 -5.52
CA LEU A 2 2.00 14.78 -4.95
C LEU A 2 1.63 13.97 -3.70
N PHE A 3 1.92 12.68 -3.71
CA PHE A 3 1.59 11.74 -2.65
C PHE A 3 2.25 12.06 -1.29
N GLN A 4 3.45 12.64 -1.30
CA GLN A 4 4.16 13.06 -0.09
C GLN A 4 3.62 14.36 0.54
N ARG A 5 2.63 15.02 -0.09
CA ARG A 5 1.98 16.21 0.48
C ARG A 5 0.87 15.86 1.48
N PHE A 6 0.53 14.60 1.60
CA PHE A 6 -0.52 14.12 2.50
C PHE A 6 0.11 13.47 3.73
N ASP A 7 -0.46 13.73 4.90
CA ASP A 7 0.00 13.13 6.15
C ASP A 7 -0.53 11.71 6.33
N ARG A 8 -1.76 11.46 5.86
CA ARG A 8 -2.49 10.20 6.03
C ARG A 8 -3.10 9.71 4.72
N LEU A 9 -3.20 8.39 4.62
CA LEU A 9 -3.84 7.68 3.51
C LEU A 9 -4.94 6.77 4.06
N LEU A 10 -6.16 6.93 3.54
CA LEU A 10 -7.20 5.91 3.59
C LEU A 10 -7.29 5.25 2.22
N PHE A 11 -6.89 3.99 2.14
CA PHE A 11 -6.91 3.22 0.91
C PHE A 11 -7.92 2.08 0.99
N LEU A 12 -8.82 2.06 0.00
CA LEU A 12 -9.97 1.15 -0.05
C LEU A 12 -9.91 0.29 -1.31
N ALA A 13 -10.07 -1.02 -1.15
CA ALA A 13 -10.39 -1.93 -2.23
C ALA A 13 -11.89 -1.84 -2.59
N LYS A 14 -12.26 -2.55 -3.67
CA LYS A 14 -13.65 -2.66 -4.14
C LYS A 14 -14.58 -3.08 -2.99
N GLY A 15 -15.75 -2.43 -2.92
CA GLY A 15 -16.72 -2.67 -1.85
C GLY A 15 -16.41 -1.93 -0.55
N GLY A 16 -15.50 -0.95 -0.55
CA GLY A 16 -15.18 -0.13 0.62
C GLY A 16 -14.33 -0.85 1.66
N ARG A 17 -13.67 -1.94 1.27
CA ARG A 17 -12.82 -2.73 2.17
C ARG A 17 -11.49 -2.03 2.39
N THR A 18 -11.13 -1.73 3.63
CA THR A 18 -9.87 -1.06 3.95
C THR A 18 -8.68 -1.97 3.68
N VAL A 19 -7.70 -1.44 2.95
CA VAL A 19 -6.40 -2.08 2.65
C VAL A 19 -5.28 -1.43 3.46
N TYR A 20 -5.39 -0.14 3.69
CA TYR A 20 -4.48 0.63 4.53
C TYR A 20 -5.21 1.86 5.08
N PHE A 21 -5.05 2.14 6.37
CA PHE A 21 -5.45 3.42 6.93
C PHE A 21 -4.44 3.90 7.97
N GLY A 22 -3.60 4.86 7.59
CA GLY A 22 -2.55 5.32 8.48
C GLY A 22 -1.74 6.46 7.92
N ASP A 23 -0.73 6.86 8.69
CA ASP A 23 0.21 7.90 8.28
C ASP A 23 1.03 7.40 7.09
N ILE A 24 1.25 8.26 6.09
CA ILE A 24 2.13 7.93 4.96
C ILE A 24 3.58 7.85 5.44
N GLY A 25 3.93 8.74 6.38
CA GLY A 25 5.27 8.91 6.91
C GLY A 25 6.20 9.65 5.94
N GLU A 26 7.32 10.12 6.47
CA GLU A 26 8.33 10.78 5.66
C GLU A 26 8.80 9.85 4.54
N ASN A 27 8.83 10.38 3.32
CA ASN A 27 9.13 9.61 2.11
C ASN A 27 8.26 8.36 1.88
N SER A 28 7.03 8.32 2.41
CA SER A 28 6.11 7.18 2.34
C SER A 28 6.55 5.94 3.12
N ARG A 29 7.52 6.07 4.03
CA ARG A 29 8.17 4.94 4.69
C ARG A 29 7.21 4.06 5.52
N HIS A 30 6.18 4.63 6.15
CA HIS A 30 5.27 3.84 6.99
C HIS A 30 4.35 2.99 6.12
N MET A 31 3.82 3.60 5.06
CA MET A 31 3.03 2.91 4.05
C MET A 31 3.85 1.81 3.38
N ILE A 32 5.06 2.12 2.90
CA ILE A 32 5.97 1.16 2.27
C ILE A 32 6.21 -0.02 3.21
N ALA A 33 6.65 0.25 4.45
CA ALA A 33 6.96 -0.80 5.42
C ALA A 33 5.77 -1.74 5.69
N TYR A 34 4.53 -1.23 5.70
CA TYR A 34 3.33 -2.04 5.82
C TYR A 34 3.18 -3.03 4.65
N PHE A 35 3.26 -2.52 3.42
CA PHE A 35 3.08 -3.34 2.21
C PHE A 35 4.26 -4.32 2.02
N GLU A 36 5.50 -3.93 2.31
CA GLU A 36 6.67 -4.79 2.25
C GLU A 36 6.58 -5.94 3.26
N ARG A 37 6.15 -5.65 4.49
CA ARG A 37 6.02 -6.65 5.56
C ARG A 37 5.06 -7.79 5.19
N ILE A 38 3.99 -7.48 4.46
CA ILE A 38 2.93 -8.44 4.14
C ILE A 38 3.19 -9.12 2.79
N SER A 39 3.60 -8.36 1.77
CA SER A 39 3.81 -8.88 0.42
C SER A 39 5.17 -9.56 0.22
N GLY A 40 6.18 -9.20 1.03
CA GLY A 40 7.57 -9.61 0.81
C GLY A 40 8.27 -8.92 -0.36
N THR A 41 7.57 -8.06 -1.10
CA THR A 41 8.11 -7.27 -2.20
C THR A 41 8.69 -5.97 -1.67
N THR A 42 9.91 -5.61 -2.05
CA THR A 42 10.54 -4.33 -1.68
C THR A 42 10.12 -3.22 -2.65
N CYS A 43 9.89 -2.01 -2.15
CA CYS A 43 9.68 -0.82 -2.98
C CYS A 43 11.02 -0.38 -3.59
N PRO A 44 11.17 -0.35 -4.93
CA PRO A 44 12.38 0.18 -5.55
C PRO A 44 12.56 1.65 -5.18
N ALA A 45 13.81 2.07 -4.95
CA ALA A 45 14.12 3.44 -4.53
C ALA A 45 13.64 4.49 -5.54
N GLU A 46 13.67 4.13 -6.83
CA GLU A 46 13.36 5.02 -7.94
C GLU A 46 11.88 4.95 -8.36
N ALA A 47 11.12 4.04 -7.75
CA ALA A 47 9.71 3.87 -8.03
C ALA A 47 8.87 4.96 -7.36
N ASN A 48 7.72 5.26 -7.95
CA ASN A 48 6.69 6.04 -7.28
C ASN A 48 5.96 5.15 -6.25
N PRO A 49 5.99 5.44 -4.93
CA PRO A 49 5.41 4.57 -3.91
C PRO A 49 3.91 4.30 -4.10
N ALA A 50 3.17 5.25 -4.66
CA ALA A 50 1.74 5.08 -4.91
C ALA A 50 1.47 4.06 -6.03
N GLU A 51 2.30 4.06 -7.08
CA GLU A 51 2.19 3.14 -8.21
C GLU A 51 2.63 1.74 -7.80
N TRP A 52 3.77 1.63 -7.13
CA TRP A 52 4.26 0.36 -6.56
C TRP A 52 3.23 -0.27 -5.61
N MET A 53 2.57 0.53 -4.75
CA MET A 53 1.49 0.03 -3.89
C MET A 53 0.35 -0.60 -4.70
N LEU A 54 -0.06 0.02 -5.82
CA LEU A 54 -1.12 -0.51 -6.67
C LEU A 54 -0.73 -1.85 -7.31
N GLU A 55 0.54 -2.00 -7.69
CA GLU A 55 1.07 -3.27 -8.20
C GLU A 55 1.06 -4.35 -7.11
N VAL A 56 1.55 -4.03 -5.91
CA VAL A 56 1.61 -4.96 -4.77
C VAL A 56 0.22 -5.48 -4.38
N ILE A 57 -0.80 -4.63 -4.43
CA ILE A 57 -2.17 -5.02 -4.10
C ILE A 57 -2.96 -5.61 -5.28
N GLY A 58 -2.32 -5.83 -6.43
CA GLY A 58 -2.97 -6.41 -7.60
C GLY A 58 -4.01 -5.49 -8.26
N ALA A 59 -3.91 -4.18 -8.07
CA ALA A 59 -4.82 -3.19 -8.63
C ALA A 59 -4.27 -2.47 -9.88
N ALA A 60 -2.97 -2.61 -10.17
CA ALA A 60 -2.39 -2.14 -11.42
C ALA A 60 -2.75 -3.07 -12.61
N PRO A 61 -2.88 -2.55 -13.84
CA PRO A 61 -3.15 -3.38 -15.01
C PRO A 61 -2.13 -4.51 -15.17
N GLY A 62 -2.60 -5.76 -15.23
CA GLY A 62 -1.72 -6.93 -15.37
C GLY A 62 -1.03 -7.38 -14.08
N SER A 63 -1.27 -6.72 -12.95
CA SER A 63 -0.81 -7.17 -11.63
C SER A 63 -1.82 -8.10 -10.97
N HIS A 64 -1.31 -9.03 -10.16
CA HIS A 64 -2.11 -9.96 -9.36
C HIS A 64 -1.46 -10.11 -7.98
N THR A 65 -2.28 -10.27 -6.95
CA THR A 65 -1.83 -10.53 -5.58
C THR A 65 -2.60 -11.73 -5.04
N GLU A 66 -1.92 -12.62 -4.34
CA GLU A 66 -2.56 -13.73 -3.61
C GLU A 66 -2.96 -13.33 -2.18
N VAL A 67 -2.55 -12.13 -1.74
CA VAL A 67 -2.82 -11.62 -0.41
C VAL A 67 -4.25 -11.08 -0.33
N ASP A 68 -5.04 -11.57 0.63
CA ASP A 68 -6.27 -10.89 1.03
C ASP A 68 -5.93 -9.66 1.86
N TRP A 69 -5.75 -8.53 1.18
CA TRP A 69 -5.36 -7.27 1.81
C TRP A 69 -6.38 -6.71 2.81
N PHE A 70 -7.65 -7.10 2.69
CA PHE A 70 -8.65 -6.70 3.67
C PHE A 70 -8.45 -7.45 4.99
N GLU A 71 -8.26 -8.76 4.93
CA GLU A 71 -7.97 -9.54 6.13
C GLU A 71 -6.58 -9.22 6.71
N ALA A 72 -5.58 -9.00 5.86
CA ALA A 72 -4.25 -8.58 6.30
C ALA A 72 -4.26 -7.24 7.04
N TRP A 73 -5.05 -6.27 6.56
CA TRP A 73 -5.28 -5.01 7.26
C TRP A 73 -5.97 -5.24 8.62
N ARG A 74 -7.03 -6.07 8.66
CA ARG A 74 -7.76 -6.37 9.90
C ARG A 74 -6.93 -7.07 10.97
N GLN A 75 -5.91 -7.82 10.56
CA GLN A 75 -4.97 -8.51 11.46
C GLN A 75 -3.77 -7.65 11.83
N SER A 76 -3.65 -6.46 11.24
CA SER A 76 -2.55 -5.55 11.55
C SER A 76 -2.80 -4.84 12.90
N PRO A 77 -1.74 -4.59 13.69
CA PRO A 77 -1.84 -3.97 15.02
C PRO A 77 -2.46 -2.57 15.02
#